data_AF-A0A521WFA9-F1
#
_entry.id   AF-A0A521WFA9-F1
#
_cell.length_a   1.000
_cell.length_b   1.000
_cell.length_c   1.000
_cell.angle_alpha   90.00
_cell.angle_beta   90.00
_cell.angle_gamma   90.00
#
_symmetry.space_group_name_H-M   'P 1'
#
loop_
_entity.id
_entity.type
_entity.pdbx_description
1 polymer ?
#
loop_
_entity_poly.entity_id
_entity_poly.type
_entity_poly.pdbx_seq_one_letter_code
_entity_poly.pdbx_strand_id
1 'polypeptide(L)' 'MKENLTISFDTLPSNVEGYSRQLFSSLRKLDSEGAEIILIEAVEETGLGMAVMDRLRRSAEASEQ' A
#
# COMPACT_ATOMS: atom_id res chain seq x y z
N MET A 1 -13.31 24.13 12.99
CA MET A 1 -12.07 24.31 12.20
C MET A 1 -12.07 23.23 11.16
N LYS A 2 -11.84 23.51 9.87
CA LYS A 2 -11.66 22.45 8.87
C LYS A 2 -10.20 22.00 8.96
N GLU A 3 -9.97 20.75 9.33
CA GLU A 3 -8.65 20.14 9.22
C GLU A 3 -8.29 20.07 7.72
N ASN A 4 -7.07 20.47 7.38
CA ASN A 4 -6.57 20.33 6.02
C ASN A 4 -6.24 18.85 5.78
N LEU A 5 -7.07 18.17 4.99
CA LEU A 5 -6.78 16.83 4.50
C LEU A 5 -5.76 16.92 3.37
N THR A 6 -4.56 16.37 3.59
CA THR A 6 -3.54 16.24 2.54
C THR A 6 -3.65 14.85 1.93
N ILE A 7 -3.77 14.77 0.60
CA ILE A 7 -3.90 13.51 -0.12
C ILE A 7 -2.67 13.33 -1.00
N SER A 8 -1.89 12.28 -0.74
CA SER A 8 -0.84 11.78 -1.63
C SER A 8 -1.40 10.60 -2.44
N PHE A 9 -1.11 10.55 -3.74
CA PHE A 9 -1.44 9.41 -4.59
C PHE A 9 -0.20 8.96 -5.38
N ASP A 10 -0.12 7.66 -5.65
CA ASP A 10 0.89 7.05 -6.49
C ASP A 10 0.21 6.08 -7.47
N THR A 11 0.78 5.94 -8.68
CA THR A 11 0.26 5.02 -9.70
C THR A 11 1.21 3.85 -9.83
N LEU A 12 0.69 2.65 -9.59
CA LEU A 12 1.47 1.42 -9.67
C LEU A 12 1.27 0.73 -11.03
N PRO A 13 2.26 -0.06 -11.50
CA PRO A 13 2.13 -0.84 -12.72
C PRO A 13 0.97 -1.84 -12.60
N SER A 14 0.26 -2.08 -13.69
CA SER A 14 -0.90 -2.99 -13.73
C SER A 14 -0.55 -4.48 -13.69
N ASN A 15 0.72 -4.84 -13.94
CA ASN A 15 1.18 -6.23 -13.83
C ASN A 15 1.74 -6.50 -12.43
N VAL A 16 1.49 -7.70 -11.90
CA VAL A 16 1.82 -8.06 -10.51
C VAL A 16 3.33 -7.96 -10.19
N GLU A 17 4.21 -8.19 -11.17
CA GLU A 17 5.65 -8.10 -10.97
C GLU A 17 6.09 -6.64 -10.78
N GLY A 18 5.68 -5.73 -11.66
CA GLY A 18 5.94 -4.30 -11.52
C GLY A 18 5.26 -3.72 -10.28
N TYR A 19 4.01 -4.13 -10.04
CA TYR A 19 3.25 -3.75 -8.86
C TYR A 19 4.01 -4.08 -7.58
N SER A 20 4.41 -5.34 -7.38
CA SER A 20 5.13 -5.78 -6.18
C SER A 20 6.47 -5.06 -5.97
N ARG A 21 7.21 -4.77 -7.05
CA ARG A 21 8.48 -4.04 -6.98
C ARG A 21 8.29 -2.60 -6.50
N GLN A 22 7.27 -1.92 -7.02
CA GLN A 22 7.05 -0.50 -6.72
C GLN A 22 6.26 -0.29 -5.41
N LEU A 23 5.34 -1.20 -5.08
CA LEU A 23 4.50 -1.14 -3.88
C LEU A 23 5.28 -0.83 -2.61
N PHE A 24 6.38 -1.55 -2.34
CA PHE A 24 7.15 -1.33 -1.10
C PHE A 24 7.87 0.01 -1.06
N SER A 25 8.25 0.55 -2.22
CA SER A 25 8.84 1.88 -2.31
C SER A 25 7.77 2.94 -2.01
N SER A 26 6.58 2.79 -2.58
CA SER A 26 5.46 3.70 -2.34
C SER A 26 4.99 3.67 -0.88
N LEU A 27 4.91 2.48 -0.27
CA LEU A 27 4.61 2.35 1.17
C LEU A 27 5.63 3.08 2.05
N ARG A 28 6.93 2.87 1.83
CA ARG A 28 7.98 3.58 2.59
C ARG A 28 7.92 5.09 2.42
N LYS A 29 7.59 5.55 1.21
CA LYS A 29 7.39 6.98 0.94
C LYS A 29 6.22 7.52 1.77
N LEU A 30 5.06 6.87 1.73
CA LEU A 30 3.88 7.29 2.48
C LEU A 30 4.10 7.23 4.00
N ASP A 31 4.79 6.20 4.49
CA ASP A 31 5.21 6.12 5.90
C ASP A 31 6.10 7.33 6.27
N SER A 32 7.05 7.70 5.41
CA SER A 32 7.95 8.84 5.65
C SER A 32 7.25 10.21 5.58
N GLU A 33 6.13 10.28 4.85
CA GLU A 33 5.25 11.45 4.79
C GLU A 33 4.33 11.53 6.02
N GLY A 34 4.30 10.50 6.87
CA GLY A 34 3.46 10.44 8.06
C GLY A 34 1.99 10.15 7.72
N ALA A 35 1.73 9.38 6.66
CA ALA A 35 0.38 9.01 6.27
C ALA A 35 -0.33 8.23 7.40
N GLU A 36 -1.46 8.76 7.87
CA GLU A 36 -2.28 8.11 8.90
C GLU A 36 -3.08 6.93 8.35
N ILE A 37 -3.48 7.01 7.08
CA ILE A 37 -4.25 5.98 6.38
C ILE A 37 -3.65 5.81 4.99
N ILE A 38 -3.37 4.56 4.62
CA ILE A 38 -2.93 4.17 3.28
C ILE A 38 -4.00 3.27 2.66
N LEU A 39 -4.54 3.69 1.51
CA LEU A 39 -5.47 2.90 0.70
C LEU A 39 -4.72 2.29 -0.47
N ILE A 40 -4.90 0.98 -0.66
CA ILE A 40 -4.21 0.19 -1.69
C ILE A 40 -5.25 -0.64 -2.42
N GLU A 41 -5.17 -0.67 -3.75
CA GLU A 41 -6.02 -1.53 -4.56
C GLU A 41 -5.61 -3.01 -4.40
N ALA A 42 -6.59 -3.90 -4.27
CA ALA A 42 -6.33 -5.32 -4.22
C ALA A 42 -5.87 -5.83 -5.59
N VAL A 43 -4.90 -6.74 -5.60
CA VAL A 43 -4.49 -7.47 -6.80
C VAL A 43 -5.10 -8.86 -6.81
N GLU A 44 -5.15 -9.49 -7.99
CA GLU A 44 -5.59 -10.88 -8.11
C GLU A 44 -4.74 -11.80 -7.23
N GLU A 45 -5.39 -12.62 -6.41
CA GLU A 45 -4.73 -13.54 -5.49
C GLU A 45 -4.33 -14.84 -6.20
N THR A 46 -3.51 -14.71 -7.24
CA THR A 46 -2.90 -15.84 -7.96
C THR A 46 -1.40 -15.63 -8.09
N GLY A 47 -0.62 -16.72 -7.99
CA GLY A 47 0.84 -16.67 -8.07
C GLY A 47 1.46 -15.68 -7.09
N LEU A 48 2.18 -14.68 -7.61
CA LEU A 48 2.83 -13.63 -6.81
C LEU A 48 1.82 -12.76 -6.05
N GLY A 49 0.61 -12.57 -6.59
CA GLY A 49 -0.41 -11.72 -5.99
C GLY A 49 -0.90 -12.25 -4.64
N MET A 50 -0.96 -13.57 -4.45
CA MET A 50 -1.26 -14.18 -3.14
C MET A 50 -0.26 -13.73 -2.07
N ALA A 51 1.04 -13.82 -2.37
CA ALA A 51 2.09 -13.46 -1.43
C ALA A 51 2.10 -11.95 -1.12
N VAL A 52 1.78 -11.11 -2.11
CA VAL A 52 1.64 -9.67 -1.93
C VAL A 52 0.46 -9.36 -1.01
N MET A 53 -0.72 -9.92 -1.28
CA MET A 53 -1.93 -9.67 -0.48
C MET A 53 -1.81 -10.21 0.94
N ASP A 54 -1.19 -11.38 1.14
CA ASP A 54 -0.88 -11.92 2.48
C ASP A 54 -0.03 -10.93 3.30
N ARG A 55 1.04 -10.42 2.70
CA ARG A 55 1.91 -9.45 3.38
C ARG A 55 1.18 -8.14 3.70
N LEU A 56 0.36 -7.63 2.79
CA LEU A 56 -0.43 -6.42 3.01
C LEU A 56 -1.41 -6.59 4.16
N ARG A 57 -2.14 -7.71 4.24
CA ARG A 57 -3.04 -8.01 5.36
C ARG A 57 -2.30 -8.02 6.69
N ARG A 58 -1.17 -8.73 6.76
CA ARG A 58 -0.35 -8.79 7.98
C ARG A 58 0.18 -7.42 8.39
N SER A 59 0.54 -6.57 7.43
CA SER A 59 0.95 -5.18 7.71
C SER A 59 -0.20 -4.32 8.23
N ALA A 60 -1.41 -4.49 7.68
CA ALA A 60 -2.59 -3.78 8.15
C ALA A 60 -2.98 -4.18 9.58
N GLU A 61 -2.98 -5.48 9.89
CA GLU A 61 -3.29 -6.02 11.22
C GLU A 61 -2.28 -5.57 12.31
N ALA A 62 -1.00 -5.41 11.95
CA ALA A 62 0.05 -5.00 12.88
C ALA A 62 -0.06 -3.53 13.35
N SER A 63 -0.98 -2.75 12.77
CA SER A 63 -1.18 -1.33 13.11
C SER A 63 -2.09 -1.12 14.33
N GLU A 64 -2.70 -2.18 14.86
CA GLU A 64 -3.66 -2.14 15.98
C GLU A 64 -3.06 -2.47 17.36
N GLN A 65 -1.73 -2.48 17.53
CA GLN A 65 -1.05 -2.79 18.82
C GLN A 65 -0.39 -1.58 19.48
#